data_AF-A0A7C6BHU9-F1
#
_entry.id   AF-A0A7C6BHU9-F1
#
_cell.length_a   1.000
_cell.length_b   1.000
_cell.length_c   1.000
_cell.angle_alpha   90.00
_cell.angle_beta   90.00
_cell.angle_gamma   90.00
#
_symmetry.space_group_name_H-M   'P 1'
#
loop_
_entity.id
_entity.type
_entity.pdbx_description
1 polymer ?
#
loop_
_entity_poly.entity_id
_entity_poly.type
_entity_poly.pdbx_seq_one_letter_code
_entity_poly.pdbx_strand_id
1 'polypeptide(L)' 'MKKIAKEPLCQCEFEKSMAIDKTTISRHVRELVLADLVEIEQRGVMKILHIKDKRIMEIIELAEDICQE' A
#
# COMPACT_ATOMS: atom_id res chain seq x y z
N MET A 1 -1.55 -4.52 2.81
CA MET A 1 -1.69 -3.06 3.03
C MET A 1 -1.22 -2.59 4.39
N LYS A 2 -1.40 -3.38 5.47
CA LYS A 2 -1.02 -3.04 6.86
C LYS A 2 0.39 -2.43 7.05
N LYS A 3 1.37 -2.81 6.23
CA LYS A 3 2.73 -2.24 6.27
C LYS A 3 2.82 -0.81 5.71
N ILE A 4 2.15 -0.51 4.60
CA ILE A 4 2.10 0.84 3.99
C ILE A 4 1.30 1.80 4.88
N ALA A 5 0.28 1.26 5.56
CA ALA A 5 -0.56 2.01 6.46
C ALA A 5 0.14 2.48 7.75
N LYS A 6 1.07 1.69 8.28
CA LYS A 6 1.77 2.03 9.52
C LYS A 6 2.91 3.02 9.28
N GLU A 7 3.66 2.84 8.19
CA GLU A 7 4.76 3.71 7.82
C GLU A 7 4.86 3.82 6.29
N PRO A 8 5.21 5.00 5.75
CA PRO A 8 5.47 5.16 4.33
C PRO A 8 6.55 4.17 3.88
N LEU A 9 6.17 3.23 3.01
CA LEU A 9 7.07 2.14 2.64
C LEU A 9 7.58 2.33 1.22
N CYS A 10 8.87 2.09 1.00
CA CYS A 10 9.41 2.05 -0.35
C CYS A 10 8.80 0.89 -1.13
N GLN A 11 8.38 1.12 -2.38
CA GLN A 11 7.83 0.08 -3.24
C GLN A 11 8.81 -1.10 -3.40
N CYS A 12 10.11 -0.85 -3.50
CA CYS A 12 11.13 -1.92 -3.59
C CYS A 12 11.19 -2.78 -2.32
N GLU A 13 10.94 -2.20 -1.15
CA GLU A 13 10.89 -2.94 0.12
C GLU A 13 9.56 -3.69 0.27
N PHE A 14 8.48 -3.09 -0.20
CA PHE A 14 7.16 -3.71 -0.25
C PHE A 14 7.22 -4.97 -1.12
N GLU A 15 7.85 -4.85 -2.30
CA GLU A 15 8.11 -5.94 -3.22
C GLU A 15 8.89 -7.09 -2.58
N LYS A 16 9.97 -6.79 -1.84
CA LYS A 16 10.75 -7.82 -1.13
C LYS A 16 10.00 -8.50 0.01
N SER A 17 8.97 -7.86 0.54
CA SER A 17 8.23 -8.36 1.70
C SER A 17 7.12 -9.36 1.36
N MET A 18 6.88 -9.60 0.07
CA MET A 18 5.80 -10.43 -0.45
C MET A 18 6.39 -11.54 -1.33
N ALA A 19 5.85 -12.76 -1.24
CA ALA A 19 6.20 -13.87 -2.13
C ALA A 19 5.49 -13.76 -3.50
N ILE A 20 5.46 -12.56 -4.08
CA ILE A 20 4.77 -12.23 -5.32
C ILE A 20 5.77 -11.50 -6.22
N ASP A 21 5.70 -11.73 -7.53
CA ASP A 21 6.62 -11.09 -8.46
C ASP A 21 6.41 -9.56 -8.54
N LYS A 22 7.50 -8.87 -8.87
CA LYS A 22 7.54 -7.41 -8.98
C LYS A 22 6.49 -6.82 -9.92
N THR A 23 6.19 -7.48 -11.03
CA THR A 23 5.25 -6.95 -12.04
C THR A 23 3.82 -6.98 -11.53
N THR A 24 3.46 -8.05 -10.82
CA THR A 24 2.15 -8.19 -10.17
C THR A 24 1.99 -7.16 -9.06
N ILE A 25 3.00 -6.97 -8.20
CA ILE A 25 2.95 -5.94 -7.15
C ILE A 25 2.82 -4.54 -7.75
N SER A 26 3.62 -4.23 -8.78
CA SER A 26 3.55 -2.94 -9.49
C SER A 26 2.15 -2.69 -10.09
N ARG A 27 1.50 -3.74 -10.61
CA ARG A 27 0.12 -3.65 -11.13
C ARG A 27 -0.86 -3.32 -10.02
N HIS A 28 -0.81 -4.03 -8.89
CA HIS A 28 -1.70 -3.73 -7.76
C HIS A 28 -1.48 -2.33 -7.19
N VAL A 29 -0.22 -1.90 -7.02
CA VAL A 29 0.08 -0.53 -6.56
C VAL A 29 -0.52 0.50 -7.52
N ARG A 30 -0.41 0.28 -8.83
CA ARG A 30 -1.04 1.15 -9.84
C ARG A 30 -2.56 1.22 -9.68
N GLU A 31 -3.24 0.09 -9.49
CA GLU A 31 -4.69 0.08 -9.27
C GLU A 31 -5.08 0.87 -8.01
N LEU A 32 -4.29 0.75 -6.93
CA LEU A 32 -4.54 1.50 -5.68
C LEU A 32 -4.35 3.00 -5.84
N VAL A 33 -3.39 3.43 -6.65
CA VAL A 33 -3.20 4.84 -7.01
C VAL A 33 -4.33 5.35 -7.89
N LEU A 34 -4.78 4.56 -8.86
CA LEU A 34 -5.90 4.91 -9.74
C LEU A 34 -7.21 5.01 -8.96
N ALA A 35 -7.39 4.17 -7.94
CA ALA A 35 -8.52 4.22 -7.02
C ALA A 35 -8.42 5.36 -5.99
N ASP A 36 -7.37 6.19 -6.06
CA ASP A 36 -7.12 7.32 -5.16
C ASP A 36 -6.94 6.93 -3.69
N LEU A 37 -6.55 5.67 -3.44
CA LEU A 37 -6.34 5.14 -2.10
C LEU A 37 -4.91 5.34 -1.60
N VAL A 38 -3.96 5.35 -2.54
CA VAL A 38 -2.53 5.45 -2.28
C VAL A 38 -1.95 6.58 -3.13
N GLU A 39 -1.07 7.39 -2.54
CA GLU A 39 -0.23 8.34 -3.26
C GLU A 39 1.22 7.85 -3.30
N ILE A 40 1.96 8.31 -4.32
CA ILE A 40 3.37 7.97 -4.51
C ILE A 40 4.20 9.24 -4.38
N GLU A 41 5.08 9.28 -3.38
CA GLU A 41 6.14 10.27 -3.27
C GLU A 41 7.41 9.72 -3.95
N GLN A 42 7.96 10.46 -4.92
CA GLN A 42 9.21 10.07 -5.58
C GLN A 42 10.41 10.71 -4.86
N ARG A 43 11.26 9.89 -4.25
CA ARG A 43 12.55 10.30 -3.67
C ARG A 43 13.70 9.71 -4.48
N GLY A 44 14.10 10.43 -5.54
CA GLY A 44 15.09 9.97 -6.50
C GLY A 44 14.60 8.73 -7.27
N VAL A 45 15.30 7.60 -7.11
CA VAL A 45 14.91 6.31 -7.70
C VAL A 45 13.88 5.54 -6.87
N MET A 46 13.61 5.99 -5.64
CA MET A 46 12.68 5.33 -4.72
C MET A 46 11.27 5.91 -4.85
N LYS A 47 10.27 5.02 -4.84
CA LYS A 47 8.86 5.37 -4.76
C LYS A 47 8.36 5.02 -3.37
N ILE A 48 7.98 6.02 -2.59
CA ILE A 48 7.41 5.82 -1.27
C ILE A 48 5.88 5.84 -1.41
N LEU A 49 5.23 4.82 -0.87
CA LEU A 49 3.78 4.67 -0.90
C LEU A 49 3.18 5.25 0.38
N HIS A 50 2.17 6.11 0.25
CA HIS A 50 1.44 6.68 1.39
C HIS A 50 -0.05 6.44 1.23
N ILE A 51 -0.75 6.20 2.33
CA ILE A 51 -2.21 6.19 2.34
C ILE A 51 -2.71 7.64 2.25
N LYS A 52 -3.60 7.90 1.29
CA LYS A 52 -4.05 9.26 0.99
C LYS A 52 -4.90 9.90 2.09
N ASP A 53 -5.63 9.09 2.83
CA ASP A 53 -6.60 9.55 3.84
C ASP A 53 -6.69 8.57 5.00
N LYS A 54 -6.71 9.09 6.24
CA LYS A 54 -6.87 8.28 7.46
C LYS A 54 -8.14 7.42 7.45
N ARG A 55 -9.20 7.86 6.77
CA ARG A 55 -10.47 7.11 6.65
C ARG A 55 -10.31 5.80 5.91
N ILE A 56 -9.35 5.73 4.98
CA ILE A 56 -9.01 4.48 4.29
C ILE A 56 -8.44 3.48 5.30
N MET A 57 -7.65 3.96 6.25
CA MET A 57 -7.12 3.11 7.31
C MET A 57 -8.22 2.61 8.25
N GLU A 58 -9.13 3.49 8.66
CA GLU A 58 -10.30 3.13 9.49
C GLU A 58 -11.14 2.02 8.82
N ILE A 59 -11.34 2.09 7.49
CA ILE A 59 -12.06 1.06 6.73
C ILE A 59 -11.28 -0.27 6.69
N ILE A 60 -9.96 -0.21 6.50
CA ILE A 60 -9.11 -1.41 6.51
C ILE A 60 -9.17 -2.10 7.88
N GLU A 61 -9.08 -1.34 8.97
CA GLU A 61 -9.19 -1.86 10.33
C GLU A 61 -10.56 -2.49 10.58
N LEU A 62 -11.64 -1.78 10.21
CA LEU A 62 -13.00 -2.31 10.33
C LEU A 62 -13.18 -3.61 9.53
N ALA A 63 -12.65 -3.68 8.31
CA ALA A 63 -12.73 -4.88 7.48
C ALA A 63 -11.93 -6.04 8.10
N GLU A 64 -10.79 -5.77 8.74
CA GLU A 64 -10.03 -6.78 9.47
C GLU A 64 -10.80 -7.29 10.69
N ASP A 65 -11.41 -6.40 11.47
CA ASP A 65 -12.24 -6.76 12.62
C ASP A 65 -13.42 -7.65 12.23
N ILE A 66 -14.07 -7.35 11.09
CA ILE A 66 -15.15 -8.18 10.54
C ILE A 66 -14.64 -9.57 10.14
N CYS A 67 -13.41 -9.67 9.61
CA CYS A 67 -12.83 -10.94 9.17
C CYS A 67 -12.27 -11.79 10.33
N GLN A 68 -12.13 -11.24 11.53
CA GLN A 68 -11.68 -11.96 12.73
C GLN A 68 -12.87 -12.71 13.36
N GLU A 69 -13.34 -13.76 12.70
CA GLU A 69 -14.13 -14.85 13.31
C GLU A 69 -13.23 -16.04 13.68
#